data_AF-A0AAX4HLM7-F1
#
_entry.id   AF-A0AAX4HLM7-F1
#
_cell.length_a   1.000
_cell.length_b   1.000
_cell.length_c   1.000
_cell.angle_alpha   90.00
_cell.angle_beta   90.00
_cell.angle_gamma   90.00
#
_symmetry.space_group_name_H-M   'P 1'
#
loop_
_entity.id
_entity.type
_entity.pdbx_description
1 polymer ?
#
loop_
_entity_poly.entity_id
_entity_poly.type
_entity_poly.pdbx_seq_one_letter_code
_entity_poly.pdbx_strand_id
1 'polypeptide(L)'
;MLLPVALTVFSSAIYHFMLKQASNKSPFLILFWSYGIAAIVCLALIFFNEQQLKFSLPFKDRPYLPFILALALIGIELGYLASYKSGGKIGQVSMMTQMVSLVVMLTLGFILAKEPLTFKKAFGAVTALFSFFLLSRP
;
A
#
# COMPACT_ATOMS: atom_id res chain seq x y z
N MET A 1 -15.08 0.45 12.23
CA MET A 1 -13.60 0.49 12.10
C MET A 1 -12.98 -0.89 11.93
N LEU A 2 -13.40 -1.89 12.72
CA LEU A 2 -12.81 -3.25 12.63
C LEU A 2 -13.04 -3.95 11.28
N LEU A 3 -14.21 -3.78 10.65
CA LEU A 3 -14.52 -4.41 9.36
C LEU A 3 -13.61 -3.93 8.20
N PRO A 4 -13.43 -2.62 7.96
CA PRO A 4 -12.44 -2.13 6.99
C PRO A 4 -11.01 -2.62 7.26
N VAL A 5 -10.59 -2.64 8.53
CA VAL A 5 -9.26 -3.12 8.93
C VAL A 5 -9.11 -4.61 8.58
N ALA A 6 -10.09 -5.44 8.93
CA ALA A 6 -10.07 -6.86 8.58
C ALA A 6 -9.98 -7.09 7.07
N LEU A 7 -10.74 -6.32 6.28
CA LEU A 7 -10.68 -6.39 4.82
C LEU A 7 -9.28 -6.01 4.30
N THR A 8 -8.68 -4.92 4.81
CA THR A 8 -7.34 -4.50 4.39
C THR A 8 -6.26 -5.54 4.71
N VAL A 9 -6.33 -6.17 5.88
CA VAL A 9 -5.37 -7.20 6.28
C VAL A 9 -5.52 -8.44 5.41
N PHE A 10 -6.76 -8.89 5.17
CA PHE A 10 -7.03 -10.04 4.32
C PHE A 10 -6.57 -9.80 2.87
N SER A 11 -6.89 -8.64 2.30
CA SER A 11 -6.44 -8.25 0.96
C SER A 11 -4.92 -8.14 0.87
N SER A 12 -4.25 -7.60 1.90
CA SER A 12 -2.78 -7.49 1.94
C SER A 12 -2.10 -8.88 1.94
N ALA A 13 -2.65 -9.86 2.66
CA ALA A 13 -2.12 -11.23 2.67
C ALA A 13 -2.19 -11.87 1.27
N ILE A 14 -3.35 -11.79 0.61
CA ILE A 14 -3.52 -12.28 -0.77
C ILE A 14 -2.57 -11.55 -1.72
N TYR A 15 -2.49 -10.23 -1.58
CA TYR A 15 -1.64 -9.38 -2.41
C TYR A 15 -0.17 -9.83 -2.37
N HIS A 16 0.44 -9.94 -1.19
CA HIS A 16 1.84 -10.33 -1.07
C HIS A 16 2.11 -11.76 -1.57
N PHE A 17 1.16 -12.68 -1.33
CA PHE A 17 1.27 -14.05 -1.83
C PHE A 17 1.23 -14.12 -3.36
N MET A 18 0.29 -13.41 -4.00
CA MET A 18 0.20 -13.36 -5.46
C MET A 18 1.38 -12.61 -6.09
N LEU A 19 1.83 -11.52 -5.46
CA LEU A 19 2.94 -10.74 -5.97
C LEU A 19 4.27 -11.51 -5.93
N LYS A 20 4.47 -12.34 -4.90
CA LYS A 20 5.63 -13.25 -4.85
C LYS A 20 5.63 -14.23 -6.02
N GLN A 21 4.48 -14.83 -6.33
CA GLN A 21 4.35 -15.73 -7.50
C GLN A 21 4.57 -15.00 -8.83
N ALA A 22 4.13 -13.74 -8.89
CA ALA A 22 4.25 -12.90 -10.07
C ALA A 22 5.69 -12.36 -10.30
N SER A 23 6.55 -12.37 -9.27
CA SER A 23 7.91 -11.80 -9.31
C SER A 23 8.86 -12.35 -10.40
N ASN A 24 8.56 -13.54 -10.95
CA ASN A 24 9.32 -14.14 -12.04
C ASN A 24 8.91 -13.66 -13.45
N LYS A 25 7.79 -12.93 -13.59
CA LYS A 25 7.33 -12.40 -14.89
C LYS A 25 7.76 -10.93 -15.07
N SER A 26 7.51 -10.39 -16.26
CA SER A 26 7.73 -8.95 -16.54
C SER A 26 6.87 -8.09 -15.59
N PRO A 27 7.47 -7.23 -14.76
CA PRO A 27 6.75 -6.38 -13.81
C PRO A 27 5.68 -5.52 -14.49
N PHE A 28 6.05 -4.81 -15.57
CA PHE A 28 5.16 -3.89 -16.27
C PHE A 28 3.92 -4.59 -16.84
N LEU A 29 4.05 -5.84 -17.29
CA LEU A 29 2.93 -6.59 -17.84
C LEU A 29 1.93 -6.99 -16.75
N ILE A 30 2.42 -7.42 -15.58
CA ILE A 30 1.56 -7.73 -14.44
C ILE A 30 0.82 -6.47 -13.96
N LEU A 31 1.56 -5.37 -13.79
CA LEU A 31 0.97 -4.09 -13.38
C LEU A 31 -0.11 -3.64 -14.37
N PHE A 32 0.18 -3.69 -15.68
CA PHE A 32 -0.77 -3.28 -16.70
C PHE A 32 -2.10 -4.06 -16.59
N TRP A 33 -2.03 -5.38 -16.49
CA TRP A 33 -3.23 -6.21 -16.36
C TRP A 33 -3.94 -6.03 -15.01
N SER A 34 -3.20 -5.95 -13.89
CA SER A 34 -3.81 -5.77 -12.57
C SER A 34 -4.54 -4.44 -12.46
N TYR A 35 -3.93 -3.35 -12.93
CA TYR A 35 -4.58 -2.03 -12.95
C TYR A 35 -5.71 -1.96 -13.97
N GLY A 36 -5.59 -2.64 -15.12
CA GLY A 36 -6.67 -2.74 -16.10
C GLY A 36 -7.92 -3.41 -15.52
N ILE A 37 -7.74 -4.55 -14.85
CA ILE A 37 -8.85 -5.26 -14.18
C ILE A 37 -9.43 -4.41 -13.05
N ALA A 38 -8.57 -3.79 -12.22
CA ALA A 38 -9.01 -2.91 -11.14
C ALA A 38 -9.84 -1.73 -11.67
N ALA A 39 -9.43 -1.10 -12.77
CA ALA A 39 -10.16 -0.01 -13.40
C ALA A 39 -11.56 -0.45 -13.88
N ILE A 40 -11.67 -1.63 -14.50
CA ILE A 40 -12.96 -2.18 -14.95
C ILE A 40 -13.88 -2.43 -13.76
N VAL A 41 -13.36 -3.04 -12.68
CA VAL A 41 -14.15 -3.31 -11.47
C VAL A 41 -14.61 -2.01 -10.81
N CYS A 42 -13.72 -1.01 -10.67
CA CYS A 42 -14.09 0.31 -10.14
C CYS A 42 -15.16 0.99 -11.00
N LEU A 43 -15.04 0.92 -12.33
CA LEU A 43 -16.04 1.47 -13.25
C LEU A 43 -17.41 0.80 -13.05
N ALA A 44 -17.45 -0.52 -12.93
CA ALA A 44 -18.69 -1.25 -12.66
C ALA A 44 -19.31 -0.82 -11.30
N LEU A 45 -18.50 -0.72 -10.24
CA LEU A 45 -18.97 -0.29 -8.92
C LEU A 45 -19.51 1.14 -8.93
N ILE A 46 -18.88 2.07 -9.64
CA ILE A 46 -19.38 3.44 -9.81
C ILE A 46 -20.75 3.41 -10.49
N PHE A 47 -20.92 2.60 -11.54
CA PHE A 47 -22.18 2.48 -12.26
C PHE A 47 -23.33 1.96 -11.37
N PHE A 48 -23.05 1.02 -10.46
CA PHE A 48 -24.07 0.47 -9.56
C PHE A 48 -24.37 1.33 -8.33
N ASN A 49 -23.38 2.08 -7.82
CA ASN A 49 -23.48 2.75 -6.54
C ASN A 49 -23.73 4.26 -6.65
N GLU A 50 -23.31 4.90 -7.73
CA GLU A 50 -23.52 6.34 -7.95
C GLU A 50 -24.68 6.59 -8.93
N GLN A 51 -25.80 7.10 -8.42
CA GLN A 51 -27.00 7.43 -9.22
C GLN A 51 -26.79 8.57 -10.23
N GLN A 52 -25.68 9.32 -10.10
CA GLN A 52 -25.30 10.36 -11.07
C GLN A 52 -23.86 10.11 -11.52
N LEU A 53 -23.70 9.45 -12.67
CA LEU A 53 -22.45 9.41 -13.43
C LEU A 53 -22.12 10.81 -13.94
N LYS A 54 -21.74 11.71 -13.04
CA LYS A 54 -21.05 12.93 -13.42
C LYS A 54 -19.62 12.54 -13.74
N PHE A 55 -19.41 12.05 -14.97
CA PHE A 55 -18.10 11.94 -15.61
C PHE A 55 -17.40 13.31 -15.77
N SER A 56 -17.95 14.38 -15.19
CA SER A 56 -17.15 15.57 -14.89
C SER A 56 -15.98 15.12 -14.06
N LEU A 57 -14.76 15.30 -14.57
CA LEU A 57 -13.50 15.12 -13.83
C LEU A 57 -13.76 15.47 -12.35
N PRO A 58 -13.74 14.48 -11.42
CA PRO A 58 -14.00 14.71 -9.98
C PRO A 58 -12.90 15.54 -9.32
N PHE A 59 -12.15 16.29 -10.12
CA PHE A 59 -10.89 16.91 -9.81
C PHE A 59 -10.90 18.40 -10.10
N LYS A 60 -12.06 19.05 -10.11
CA LYS A 60 -12.12 20.50 -10.32
C LYS A 60 -11.21 21.26 -9.35
N ASP A 61 -11.07 20.73 -8.13
CA ASP A 61 -10.23 21.31 -7.09
C ASP A 61 -8.80 20.71 -7.02
N ARG A 62 -8.59 19.45 -7.47
CA ARG A 62 -7.29 18.75 -7.37
C ARG A 62 -7.03 17.76 -8.53
N PRO A 63 -6.78 18.24 -9.76
CA PRO A 63 -6.54 17.40 -10.95
C PRO A 63 -5.26 16.57 -10.91
N TYR A 64 -4.30 16.96 -10.09
CA TYR A 64 -3.00 16.29 -9.95
C TYR A 64 -3.04 15.04 -9.05
N LEU A 65 -4.07 14.89 -8.20
CA LEU A 65 -4.14 13.82 -7.20
C LEU A 65 -4.04 12.40 -7.79
N PRO A 66 -4.82 12.02 -8.84
CA PRO A 66 -4.74 10.68 -9.41
C PRO A 66 -3.39 10.40 -10.07
N PHE A 67 -2.72 11.42 -10.63
CA PHE A 67 -1.40 11.26 -11.24
C PHE A 67 -0.32 10.93 -10.20
N ILE A 68 -0.31 11.65 -9.08
CA ILE A 68 0.64 11.38 -7.98
C ILE A 68 0.37 10.00 -7.38
N LEU A 69 -0.90 9.64 -7.18
CA LEU A 69 -1.28 8.31 -6.67
C LEU A 69 -0.85 7.18 -7.62
N ALA A 70 -1.07 7.33 -8.92
CA ALA A 70 -0.63 6.34 -9.91
C ALA A 70 0.88 6.14 -9.87
N LEU A 71 1.65 7.23 -9.78
CA LEU A 71 3.11 7.15 -9.69
C LEU A 71 3.57 6.45 -8.40
N ALA A 72 2.95 6.78 -7.26
CA ALA A 72 3.23 6.13 -5.97
C ALA A 72 2.91 4.63 -6.00
N LEU A 73 1.75 4.27 -6.55
CA LEU A 73 1.31 2.88 -6.71
C LEU A 73 2.30 2.07 -7.56
N ILE A 74 2.74 2.60 -8.70
CA ILE A 74 3.75 1.95 -9.54
C ILE A 74 5.06 1.76 -8.77
N GLY A 75 5.51 2.78 -8.03
CA GLY A 75 6.73 2.70 -7.22
C GLY A 75 6.65 1.62 -6.14
N ILE A 76 5.51 1.51 -5.45
CA ILE A 76 5.26 0.49 -4.43
C ILE A 76 5.32 -0.92 -5.05
N GLU A 77 4.59 -1.14 -6.14
CA GLU A 77 4.55 -2.44 -6.81
C GLU A 77 5.93 -2.87 -7.33
N LEU A 78 6.66 -1.95 -7.97
CA LEU A 78 8.00 -2.23 -8.46
C LEU A 78 8.97 -2.54 -7.32
N GLY A 79 8.87 -1.82 -6.19
CA GLY A 79 9.67 -2.07 -4.99
C GLY A 79 9.43 -3.46 -4.41
N TYR A 80 8.16 -3.87 -4.29
CA TYR A 80 7.84 -5.22 -3.82
C TYR A 80 8.26 -6.31 -4.81
N LEU A 81 8.01 -6.13 -6.11
CA LEU A 81 8.45 -7.10 -7.13
C LEU A 81 9.96 -7.26 -7.14
N ALA A 82 10.73 -6.17 -7.05
CA ALA A 82 12.18 -6.23 -6.96
C ALA A 82 12.65 -6.97 -5.69
N SER A 83 12.02 -6.68 -4.55
CA SER A 83 12.32 -7.35 -3.27
C SER A 83 11.99 -8.84 -3.28
N TYR A 84 10.94 -9.24 -3.99
CA TYR A 84 10.57 -10.64 -4.12
C TYR A 84 11.41 -11.39 -5.16
N LYS A 85 11.84 -10.70 -6.21
CA LYS A 85 12.73 -11.24 -7.26
C LYS A 85 14.15 -11.48 -6.75
N SER A 86 14.63 -10.70 -5.78
CA SER A 86 15.94 -10.92 -5.12
C SER A 86 15.96 -12.11 -4.13
N GLY A 87 14.88 -12.91 -4.07
CA GLY A 87 14.77 -14.07 -3.19
C GLY A 87 14.11 -13.77 -1.84
N GLY A 88 13.67 -12.54 -1.58
CA GLY A 88 13.03 -12.15 -0.32
C GLY A 88 11.82 -13.03 0.04
N LYS A 89 11.75 -13.48 1.30
CA LYS A 89 10.60 -14.24 1.84
C LYS A 89 9.40 -13.30 2.04
N ILE A 90 8.19 -13.82 1.83
CA ILE A 90 6.93 -13.05 1.97
C ILE A 90 6.86 -12.35 3.33
N GLY A 91 7.07 -13.10 4.42
CA GLY A 91 7.02 -12.56 5.77
C GLY A 91 8.06 -11.46 6.01
N GLN A 92 9.32 -11.69 5.62
CA GLN A 92 10.41 -10.74 5.88
C GLN A 92 10.23 -9.43 5.11
N VAL A 93 9.92 -9.50 3.81
CA VAL A 93 9.72 -8.32 2.98
C VAL A 93 8.51 -7.53 3.50
N SER A 94 7.34 -8.16 3.60
CA SER A 94 6.11 -7.46 4.05
C SER A 94 6.27 -6.83 5.44
N MET A 95 6.88 -7.56 6.40
CA MET A 95 7.11 -7.02 7.73
C MET A 95 8.07 -5.83 7.70
N MET A 96 9.21 -5.95 7.01
CA MET A 96 10.19 -4.87 6.94
C MET A 96 9.60 -3.61 6.30
N THR A 97 8.87 -3.75 5.19
CA THR A 97 8.27 -2.60 4.51
C THR A 97 7.21 -1.93 5.38
N GLN A 98 6.38 -2.69 6.09
CA GLN A 98 5.36 -2.12 6.98
C GLN A 98 5.98 -1.41 8.20
N MET A 99 7.05 -1.96 8.77
CA MET A 99 7.77 -1.35 9.90
C MET A 99 8.41 -0.02 9.49
N VAL A 100 9.11 0.01 8.37
CA VAL A 100 9.73 1.23 7.84
C VAL A 100 8.65 2.25 7.46
N SER A 101 7.56 1.80 6.83
CA SER A 101 6.43 2.67 6.47
C SER A 101 5.77 3.27 7.70
N LEU A 102 5.64 2.53 8.81
CA LEU A 102 5.12 3.06 10.07
C LEU A 102 5.98 4.20 10.61
N VAL A 103 7.31 4.03 10.61
CA VAL A 103 8.24 5.08 11.04
C VAL A 103 8.15 6.31 10.11
N VAL A 104 8.17 6.08 8.80
CA VAL A 104 8.05 7.15 7.79
C VAL A 104 6.72 7.88 7.94
N MET A 105 5.59 7.17 8.08
CA MET A 105 4.27 7.79 8.27
C MET A 105 4.17 8.58 9.57
N LEU A 106 4.79 8.11 10.67
CA LEU A 106 4.85 8.90 11.91
C LEU A 106 5.63 10.21 11.71
N THR A 107 6.76 10.17 10.99
CA THR A 107 7.54 11.37 10.68
C THR A 107 6.80 12.32 9.74
N LEU A 108 6.14 11.80 8.70
CA LEU A 108 5.34 12.58 7.77
C LEU A 108 4.10 13.16 8.45
N GLY A 109 3.46 12.41 9.35
CA GLY A 109 2.33 12.89 10.15
C GLY A 109 2.72 14.06 11.05
N PHE A 110 3.91 14.01 11.64
CA PHE A 110 4.45 15.13 12.41
C PHE A 110 4.74 16.37 11.55
N ILE A 111 5.47 16.19 10.44
CA ILE A 111 5.95 17.31 9.62
C ILE A 111 4.82 17.93 8.78
N LEU A 112 4.06 17.10 8.07
CA LEU A 112 3.08 17.54 7.08
C LEU A 112 1.68 17.68 7.68
N ALA A 113 1.24 16.68 8.44
CA ALA A 113 -0.10 16.70 9.04
C ALA A 113 -0.15 17.45 10.40
N LYS A 114 1.00 17.93 10.88
CA LYS A 114 1.16 18.61 12.19
C LYS A 114 0.57 17.82 13.35
N GLU A 115 0.58 16.50 13.26
CA GLU A 115 0.13 15.64 14.35
C GLU A 115 1.10 15.71 15.53
N PRO A 116 0.62 15.86 16.78
CA PRO A 116 1.51 15.87 17.92
C PRO A 116 2.19 14.51 18.07
N LEU A 117 3.53 14.52 18.05
CA LEU A 117 4.35 13.38 18.46
C LEU A 117 4.37 13.33 19.98
N THR A 118 3.46 12.54 20.55
CA THR A 118 3.49 12.22 21.97
C THR A 118 4.61 11.20 22.24
N PHE A 119 5.25 11.29 23.40
CA PHE A 119 6.21 10.28 23.89
C PHE A 119 5.69 8.83 23.77
N LYS A 120 4.38 8.63 23.93
CA LYS A 120 3.72 7.32 23.71
C LYS A 120 3.84 6.80 22.26
N LYS A 121 3.68 7.66 21.25
CA LYS A 121 3.82 7.28 19.83
C LYS A 121 5.28 6.93 19.50
N ALA A 122 6.22 7.72 20.02
CA ALA A 122 7.65 7.46 19.86
C ALA A 122 8.08 6.13 20.52
N PHE A 123 7.65 5.90 21.76
CA PHE A 123 7.91 4.64 22.46
C PHE A 123 7.26 3.45 21.75
N GLY A 124 6.03 3.61 21.25
CA GLY A 124 5.35 2.61 20.43
C GLY A 124 6.13 2.23 19.18
N ALA A 125 6.68 3.21 18.45
CA ALA A 125 7.52 2.97 17.28
C ALA A 125 8.79 2.15 17.64
N VAL A 126 9.46 2.50 18.74
CA VAL A 126 10.63 1.76 19.22
C VAL A 126 10.26 0.31 19.57
N THR A 127 9.14 0.10 20.26
CA THR A 127 8.67 -1.26 20.59
C THR A 127 8.29 -2.07 19.34
N ALA A 128 7.72 -1.44 18.31
CA ALA A 128 7.41 -2.10 17.05
C ALA A 128 8.69 -2.56 16.32
N LEU A 129 9.71 -1.68 16.27
CA LEU A 129 11.02 -2.03 15.72
C LEU A 129 11.70 -3.15 16.51
N PHE A 130 11.56 -3.16 17.83
CA PHE A 130 12.09 -4.23 18.67
C PHE A 130 11.40 -5.57 18.39
N SER A 131 10.07 -5.56 18.22
CA SER A 131 9.30 -6.74 17.82
C SER A 131 9.74 -7.28 16.45
N PHE A 132 10.00 -6.39 15.47
CA PHE A 132 10.56 -6.79 14.18
C PHE A 132 11.91 -7.48 14.33
N PHE A 133 12.81 -6.89 15.11
CA PHE A 133 14.14 -7.42 15.31
C PHE A 133 14.10 -8.84 15.89
N LEU A 134 13.18 -9.09 16.82
CA LEU A 134 12.98 -10.42 17.41
C LEU A 134 12.40 -11.42 16.40
N LEU A 135 11.40 -11.01 15.61
CA LEU A 135 10.76 -11.87 14.59
C LEU A 135 11.63 -12.11 13.35
N SER A 136 12.55 -11.21 13.04
CA SER A 136 13.43 -11.31 11.89
C SER A 136 14.68 -12.14 12.15
N ARG A 137 14.95 -12.54 13.41
CA ARG A 137 16.02 -13.48 13.74
C ARG A 137 15.60 -14.92 13.37
N PRO A 138 16.51 -15.73 12.82
CA PRO A 138 16.25 -17.13 12.52
C PRO A 138 16.04 -17.97 13.78
#